data_AF-A0AAP8LAQ0-F1
#
_entry.id   AF-A0AAP8LAQ0-F1
#
_cell.length_a   1.000
_cell.length_b   1.000
_cell.length_c   1.000
_cell.angle_alpha   90.00
_cell.angle_beta   90.00
_cell.angle_gamma   90.00
#
_symmetry.space_group_name_H-M   'P 1'
#
loop_
_entity.id
_entity.type
_entity.pdbx_description
1 polymer ?
#
loop_
_entity_poly.entity_id
_entity_poly.type
_entity_poly.pdbx_seq_one_letter_code
_entity_poly.pdbx_strand_id
1 'polypeptide(L)'
;LSAPGMPDLEVPLDGSALQPGVETVGVWKDTLEARRESEAAAQWCSDFLKTPCRLYKVDAAAARPAKPEWVDKWTAGHPDLADVFGGDHFFGFADGFPLLVANQASLDDLNARLRAKGVAPVPMDRFRPNIVVQGEWEAFEEDHTAMITTGA
;
A
#
# COMPACT_ATOMS: atom_id res chain seq x y z
N LEU A 1 -4.81 1.82 18.36
CA LEU A 1 -5.15 3.11 17.73
C LEU A 1 -4.94 4.21 18.75
N SER A 2 -4.26 5.29 18.37
CA SER A 2 -4.00 6.44 19.24
C SER A 2 -4.10 7.71 18.41
N ALA A 3 -4.69 8.76 18.97
CA ALA A 3 -4.81 10.05 18.31
C ALA A 3 -5.00 11.19 19.34
N PRO A 4 -4.60 12.44 19.03
CA PRO A 4 -4.75 13.57 19.95
C PRO A 4 -6.19 13.75 20.41
N GLY A 5 -6.40 13.83 21.72
CA GLY A 5 -7.72 14.05 22.33
C GLY A 5 -8.65 12.83 22.32
N MET A 6 -8.17 11.66 21.90
CA MET A 6 -8.90 10.39 21.96
C MET A 6 -8.26 9.48 23.02
N PRO A 7 -9.05 8.68 23.75
CA PRO A 7 -8.48 7.58 24.53
C PRO A 7 -7.85 6.55 23.59
N ASP A 8 -6.75 5.92 24.02
CA ASP A 8 -6.15 4.83 23.25
C ASP A 8 -7.12 3.64 23.16
N LEU A 9 -7.16 3.00 21.99
CA LEU A 9 -7.97 1.81 21.73
C LEU A 9 -7.08 0.67 21.23
N GLU A 10 -7.09 -0.46 21.93
CA GLU A 10 -6.45 -1.68 21.45
C GLU A 10 -7.36 -2.41 20.46
N VAL A 11 -6.81 -2.78 19.30
CA VAL A 11 -7.48 -3.56 18.28
C VAL A 11 -6.63 -4.81 18.04
N PRO A 12 -7.08 -6.01 18.45
CA PRO A 12 -6.31 -7.25 18.28
C PRO A 12 -5.98 -7.49 16.81
N LEU A 13 -4.74 -7.82 16.46
CA LEU A 13 -4.34 -8.04 15.06
C LEU A 13 -4.83 -9.38 14.51
N ASP A 14 -4.93 -10.38 15.37
CA ASP A 14 -5.35 -11.77 15.06
C ASP A 14 -6.80 -11.91 14.59
N GLY A 15 -7.59 -10.83 14.66
CA GLY A 15 -8.98 -10.82 14.22
C GLY A 15 -9.96 -11.39 15.24
N SER A 16 -9.53 -11.62 16.48
CA SER A 16 -10.37 -12.10 17.60
C SER A 16 -11.54 -11.17 17.94
N ALA A 17 -11.45 -9.88 17.59
CA ALA A 17 -12.51 -8.89 17.79
C ALA A 17 -13.38 -8.64 16.54
N LEU A 18 -13.17 -9.38 15.44
CA LEU A 18 -13.93 -9.21 14.21
C LEU A 18 -15.39 -9.61 14.42
N GLN A 19 -16.30 -8.83 13.84
CA GLN A 19 -17.70 -9.21 13.78
C GLN A 19 -17.89 -10.45 12.88
N PRO A 20 -18.88 -11.29 13.15
CA PRO A 20 -19.17 -12.43 12.30
C PRO A 20 -19.65 -11.97 10.92
N GLY A 21 -19.26 -12.74 9.90
CA GLY A 21 -19.64 -12.48 8.51
C GLY A 21 -18.51 -11.86 7.68
N VAL A 22 -18.70 -11.95 6.37
CA VAL A 22 -17.82 -11.38 5.36
C VAL A 22 -18.67 -10.41 4.54
N GLU A 23 -18.10 -9.26 4.21
CA GLU A 23 -18.72 -8.21 3.43
C GLU A 23 -17.87 -7.90 2.20
N THR A 24 -18.52 -7.87 1.04
CA THR A 24 -17.91 -7.33 -0.18
C THR A 24 -17.82 -5.81 -0.07
N VAL A 25 -16.61 -5.26 -0.05
CA VAL A 25 -16.36 -3.82 0.00
C VAL A 25 -15.74 -3.30 -1.30
N GLY A 26 -16.08 -2.08 -1.69
CA GLY A 26 -15.52 -1.43 -2.88
C GLY A 26 -14.18 -0.76 -2.59
N VAL A 27 -13.20 -0.98 -3.47
CA VAL A 27 -11.89 -0.32 -3.47
C VAL A 27 -11.63 0.18 -4.89
N TRP A 28 -11.68 1.50 -5.09
CA TRP A 28 -11.65 2.10 -6.42
C TRP A 28 -12.76 1.53 -7.33
N LYS A 29 -12.39 0.78 -8.38
CA LYS A 29 -13.32 0.12 -9.31
C LYS A 29 -13.45 -1.39 -9.04
N ASP A 30 -12.72 -1.90 -8.05
CA ASP A 30 -12.71 -3.30 -7.69
C ASP A 30 -13.53 -3.54 -6.41
N THR A 31 -13.76 -4.80 -6.10
CA THR A 31 -14.33 -5.24 -4.84
C THR A 31 -13.42 -6.25 -4.16
N LEU A 32 -13.46 -6.29 -2.82
CA LEU A 32 -12.69 -7.22 -2.00
C LEU A 32 -13.55 -7.72 -0.85
N GLU A 33 -13.37 -8.99 -0.48
CA GLU A 33 -14.00 -9.54 0.71
C GLU A 33 -13.27 -9.08 1.98
N ALA A 34 -14.03 -8.55 2.93
CA ALA A 34 -13.50 -7.97 4.16
C ALA A 34 -14.37 -8.32 5.36
N ARG A 35 -13.78 -8.27 6.55
CA ARG A 35 -14.46 -8.44 7.82
C ARG A 35 -14.47 -7.15 8.59
N ARG A 36 -15.62 -6.82 9.16
CA ARG A 36 -15.79 -5.63 9.98
C ARG A 36 -15.13 -5.82 11.33
N GLU A 37 -14.42 -4.79 11.78
CA GLU A 37 -13.91 -4.72 13.15
C GLU A 37 -15.02 -4.44 14.18
N SER A 38 -14.65 -4.48 15.45
CA SER A 38 -15.58 -4.18 16.55
C SER A 38 -16.29 -2.82 16.39
N GLU A 39 -17.50 -2.71 16.95
CA GLU A 39 -18.24 -1.44 16.97
C GLU A 39 -17.46 -0.34 17.70
N ALA A 40 -16.68 -0.70 18.73
CA ALA A 40 -15.78 0.22 19.42
C ALA A 40 -14.74 0.83 18.48
N ALA A 41 -14.16 0.04 17.56
CA ALA A 41 -13.24 0.54 16.56
C ALA A 41 -13.92 1.44 15.53
N ALA A 42 -15.13 1.09 15.08
CA ALA A 42 -15.93 1.91 14.17
C ALA A 42 -16.28 3.28 14.80
N GLN A 43 -16.74 3.27 16.06
CA GLN A 43 -17.07 4.49 16.81
C GLN A 43 -15.82 5.35 17.03
N TRP A 44 -14.70 4.75 17.47
CA TRP A 44 -13.45 5.46 17.69
C TRP A 44 -12.96 6.17 16.41
N CYS A 45 -12.96 5.48 15.27
CA CYS A 45 -12.60 6.07 13.99
C CYS A 45 -13.57 7.19 13.58
N SER A 46 -14.88 6.96 13.75
CA SER A 46 -15.91 7.95 13.41
C SER A 46 -15.80 9.22 14.23
N ASP A 47 -15.53 9.09 15.52
CA ASP A 47 -15.35 10.21 16.45
C ASP A 47 -14.10 11.01 16.13
N PHE A 48 -12.99 10.35 15.79
CA PHE A 48 -11.77 11.05 15.44
C PHE A 48 -11.88 11.74 14.07
N LEU A 49 -12.39 11.04 13.05
CA LEU A 49 -12.51 11.54 11.67
C LEU A 49 -13.72 12.46 11.46
N LYS A 50 -14.60 12.60 12.46
CA LYS A 50 -15.86 13.35 12.39
C LYS A 50 -16.75 12.95 11.21
N THR A 51 -16.64 11.69 10.81
CA THR A 51 -17.31 11.12 9.63
C THR A 51 -17.72 9.69 9.97
N PRO A 52 -19.01 9.31 9.80
CA PRO A 52 -19.43 7.94 10.02
C PRO A 52 -18.62 6.96 9.16
N CYS A 53 -17.86 6.09 9.80
CA CYS A 53 -17.01 5.12 9.13
C CYS A 53 -16.91 3.83 9.95
N ARG A 54 -16.38 2.79 9.30
CA ARG A 54 -16.14 1.48 9.90
C ARG A 54 -14.72 1.06 9.56
N LEU A 55 -14.09 0.34 10.49
CA LEU A 55 -12.80 -0.27 10.25
C LEU A 55 -13.02 -1.70 9.74
N TYR A 56 -12.23 -2.09 8.74
CA TYR A 56 -12.26 -3.43 8.14
C TYR A 56 -10.86 -4.03 8.10
N LYS A 57 -10.81 -5.35 8.18
CA LYS A 57 -9.64 -6.15 7.79
C LYS A 57 -9.98 -6.97 6.56
N VAL A 58 -8.99 -7.23 5.72
CA VAL A 58 -9.13 -8.14 4.57
C VAL A 58 -9.48 -9.53 5.10
N ASP A 59 -10.47 -10.19 4.49
CA ASP A 59 -10.78 -11.58 4.84
C ASP A 59 -9.63 -12.50 4.41
N ALA A 60 -9.31 -13.52 5.21
CA ALA A 60 -8.18 -14.40 4.93
C ALA A 60 -8.35 -15.24 3.65
N ALA A 61 -9.59 -15.43 3.17
CA ALA A 61 -9.89 -16.08 1.90
C ALA A 61 -10.08 -15.09 0.74
N ALA A 62 -9.91 -13.79 0.98
CA ALA A 62 -10.05 -12.78 -0.06
C ALA A 62 -8.91 -12.87 -1.08
N ALA A 63 -9.26 -12.76 -2.36
CA ALA A 63 -8.32 -12.78 -3.47
C ALA A 63 -8.59 -11.58 -4.39
N ARG A 64 -7.68 -10.62 -4.39
CA ARG A 64 -7.67 -9.49 -5.33
C ARG A 64 -6.30 -9.42 -6.00
N PRO A 65 -6.15 -10.01 -7.20
CA PRO A 65 -4.88 -9.98 -7.91
C PRO A 65 -4.65 -8.61 -8.57
N ALA A 66 -3.39 -8.29 -8.86
CA ALA A 66 -3.05 -7.21 -9.79
C ALA A 66 -3.73 -7.46 -11.13
N LYS A 67 -3.99 -6.38 -11.88
CA LYS A 67 -4.69 -6.53 -13.14
C LYS A 67 -3.90 -7.42 -14.10
N PRO A 68 -4.50 -8.48 -14.65
CA PRO A 68 -3.80 -9.37 -15.58
C PRO A 68 -3.20 -8.62 -16.76
N GLU A 69 -3.91 -7.61 -17.28
CA GLU A 69 -3.44 -6.75 -18.37
C GLU A 69 -2.10 -6.03 -18.09
N TRP A 70 -1.80 -5.72 -16.83
CA TRP A 70 -0.53 -5.11 -16.42
C TRP A 70 0.58 -6.15 -16.33
N VAL A 71 0.27 -7.31 -15.76
CA VAL A 71 1.21 -8.44 -15.63
C VAL A 71 1.61 -8.96 -17.00
N ASP A 72 0.62 -9.25 -17.86
CA ASP A 72 0.84 -9.76 -19.23
C ASP A 72 1.66 -8.77 -20.07
N LYS A 73 1.38 -7.48 -19.95
CA LYS A 73 2.13 -6.45 -20.67
C LYS A 73 3.59 -6.40 -20.20
N TRP A 74 3.82 -6.53 -18.89
CA TRP A 74 5.17 -6.50 -18.34
C TRP A 74 5.96 -7.74 -18.73
N THR A 75 5.38 -8.94 -18.63
CA THR A 75 6.04 -10.21 -18.97
C THR A 75 6.35 -10.30 -20.46
N ALA A 76 5.48 -9.77 -21.33
CA ALA A 76 5.77 -9.68 -22.76
C ALA A 76 6.99 -8.77 -23.08
N GLY A 77 7.24 -7.76 -22.24
CA GLY A 77 8.41 -6.87 -22.35
C GLY A 77 9.69 -7.43 -21.73
N HIS A 78 9.59 -8.43 -20.85
CA HIS A 78 10.70 -9.02 -20.09
C HIS A 78 10.61 -10.56 -20.13
N PRO A 79 10.76 -11.18 -21.32
CA PRO A 79 10.57 -12.63 -21.48
C PRO A 79 11.53 -13.47 -20.64
N ASP A 80 12.70 -12.93 -20.31
CA ASP A 80 13.71 -13.53 -19.44
C ASP A 80 13.31 -13.54 -17.95
N LEU A 81 12.36 -12.69 -17.55
CA LEU A 81 11.83 -12.58 -16.19
C LEU A 81 10.37 -13.04 -16.07
N ALA A 82 9.75 -13.48 -17.17
CA ALA A 82 8.34 -13.81 -17.23
C ALA A 82 7.95 -14.92 -16.25
N ASP A 83 8.80 -15.94 -16.07
CA ASP A 83 8.53 -17.04 -15.13
C ASP A 83 8.61 -16.59 -13.66
N VAL A 84 9.45 -15.60 -13.37
CA VAL A 84 9.67 -15.08 -12.00
C VAL A 84 8.57 -14.09 -11.61
N PHE A 85 8.16 -13.23 -12.54
CA PHE A 85 7.14 -12.21 -12.31
C PHE A 85 5.72 -12.67 -12.65
N GLY A 86 5.54 -13.76 -13.39
CA GLY A 86 4.19 -14.20 -13.77
C GLY A 86 3.32 -14.62 -12.58
N GLY A 87 2.03 -14.84 -12.87
CA GLY A 87 1.04 -15.34 -11.91
C GLY A 87 0.23 -14.25 -11.21
N ASP A 88 -0.41 -14.65 -10.10
CA ASP A 88 -1.29 -13.76 -9.35
C ASP A 88 -0.52 -12.97 -8.29
N HIS A 89 -0.52 -11.65 -8.42
CA HIS A 89 0.01 -10.75 -7.39
C HIS A 89 -1.12 -10.26 -6.49
N PHE A 90 -1.42 -11.00 -5.43
CA PHE A 90 -2.51 -10.63 -4.51
C PHE A 90 -2.14 -9.45 -3.62
N PHE A 91 -3.10 -8.54 -3.42
CA PHE A 91 -3.00 -7.44 -2.47
C PHE A 91 -4.36 -7.14 -1.85
N GLY A 92 -4.35 -6.47 -0.69
CA GLY A 92 -5.57 -6.09 0.02
C GLY A 92 -6.14 -4.75 -0.47
N PHE A 93 -6.23 -3.81 0.47
CA PHE A 93 -6.74 -2.45 0.21
C PHE A 93 -5.74 -1.51 -0.49
N ALA A 94 -4.57 -2.01 -0.93
CA ALA A 94 -3.62 -1.20 -1.70
C ALA A 94 -4.21 -0.77 -3.06
N ASP A 95 -3.59 0.22 -3.69
CA ASP A 95 -4.16 0.89 -4.87
C ASP A 95 -4.05 0.06 -6.16
N GLY A 96 -2.96 -0.70 -6.35
CA GLY A 96 -2.77 -1.47 -7.60
C GLY A 96 -1.74 -2.59 -7.61
N PHE A 97 -0.75 -2.59 -6.70
CA PHE A 97 0.24 -3.67 -6.53
C PHE A 97 0.56 -3.85 -5.03
N PRO A 98 1.06 -5.03 -4.62
CA PRO A 98 1.37 -5.33 -3.22
C PRO A 98 2.54 -4.51 -2.64
N LEU A 99 3.48 -4.07 -3.46
CA LEU A 99 4.66 -3.32 -3.04
C LEU A 99 4.85 -2.07 -3.90
N LEU A 100 5.25 -0.99 -3.25
CA LEU A 100 5.75 0.25 -3.86
C LEU A 100 7.21 0.46 -3.43
N VAL A 101 8.09 0.57 -4.42
CA VAL A 101 9.52 0.87 -4.23
C VAL A 101 9.74 2.35 -4.54
N ALA A 102 10.54 3.01 -3.72
CA ALA A 102 11.04 4.35 -3.98
C ALA A 102 12.55 4.42 -3.77
N ASN A 103 13.20 5.36 -4.43
CA ASN A 103 14.63 5.59 -4.33
C ASN A 103 14.91 6.93 -3.62
N GLN A 104 15.86 6.92 -2.68
CA GLN A 104 16.25 8.14 -1.97
C GLN A 104 16.82 9.20 -2.92
N ALA A 105 17.59 8.80 -3.94
CA ALA A 105 18.16 9.73 -4.91
C ALA A 105 17.06 10.46 -5.72
N SER A 106 15.96 9.77 -6.07
CA SER A 106 14.79 10.36 -6.72
C SER A 106 14.10 11.41 -5.85
N LEU A 107 13.97 11.14 -4.54
CA LEU A 107 13.42 12.12 -3.60
C LEU A 107 14.33 13.34 -3.45
N ASP A 108 15.64 13.12 -3.39
CA ASP A 108 16.64 14.19 -3.24
C ASP A 108 16.63 15.12 -4.46
N ASP A 109 16.58 14.56 -5.66
CA ASP A 109 16.44 15.32 -6.91
C ASP A 109 15.12 16.11 -6.94
N LEU A 110 13.98 15.48 -6.62
CA LEU A 110 12.69 16.17 -6.54
C LEU A 110 12.76 17.33 -5.55
N ASN A 111 13.33 17.11 -4.38
CA ASN A 111 13.46 18.14 -3.34
C ASN A 111 14.42 19.26 -3.74
N ALA A 112 15.45 18.99 -4.55
CA ALA A 112 16.30 20.02 -5.13
C ALA A 112 15.50 20.91 -6.10
N ARG A 113 14.68 20.29 -6.96
CA ARG A 113 13.77 21.01 -7.89
C ARG A 113 12.71 21.82 -7.17
N LEU A 114 12.16 21.33 -6.07
CA LEU A 114 11.21 22.09 -5.23
C LEU A 114 11.88 23.32 -4.61
N ARG A 115 13.07 23.14 -4.02
CA ARG A 115 13.84 24.25 -3.44
C ARG A 115 14.20 25.32 -4.46
N ALA A 116 14.60 24.92 -5.67
CA ALA A 116 14.88 25.85 -6.76
C ALA A 116 13.65 26.71 -7.16
N LYS A 117 12.43 26.23 -6.87
CA LYS A 117 11.16 26.94 -7.08
C LYS A 117 10.66 27.68 -5.83
N GLY A 118 11.44 27.73 -4.76
CA GLY A 118 11.03 28.34 -3.49
C GLY A 118 9.98 27.53 -2.72
N VAL A 119 9.80 26.25 -3.05
CA VAL A 119 8.86 25.34 -2.39
C VAL A 119 9.63 24.52 -1.35
N ALA A 120 9.03 24.32 -0.17
CA ALA A 120 9.62 23.47 0.87
C ALA A 120 9.77 22.01 0.39
N PRO A 121 10.84 21.31 0.80
CA PRO A 121 11.01 19.90 0.48
C PRO A 121 9.91 19.04 1.13
N VAL A 122 9.64 17.89 0.53
CA VAL A 122 8.68 16.90 1.03
C VAL A 122 9.41 15.67 1.58
N PRO A 123 8.91 15.07 2.66
CA PRO A 123 9.44 13.82 3.21
C PRO A 123 8.98 12.58 2.41
N MET A 124 9.73 11.47 2.55
CA MET A 124 9.48 10.20 1.85
C MET A 124 8.10 9.60 2.16
N ASP A 125 7.58 9.81 3.37
CA ASP A 125 6.27 9.31 3.79
C ASP A 125 5.08 9.95 3.04
N ARG A 126 5.31 10.96 2.20
CA ARG A 126 4.32 11.48 1.26
C ARG A 126 4.10 10.60 0.03
N PHE A 127 5.05 9.73 -0.29
CA PHE A 127 4.96 8.76 -1.39
C PHE A 127 4.43 7.39 -0.92
N ARG A 128 4.41 7.15 0.40
CA ARG A 128 3.98 5.89 1.03
C ARG A 128 4.66 4.62 0.47
N PRO A 129 5.99 4.62 0.23
CA PRO A 129 6.65 3.42 -0.24
C PRO A 129 6.65 2.33 0.85
N ASN A 130 6.67 1.07 0.41
CA ASN A 130 6.95 -0.07 1.29
C ASN A 130 8.46 -0.24 1.47
N ILE A 131 9.24 0.01 0.41
CA ILE A 131 10.69 -0.17 0.37
C ILE A 131 11.33 1.12 -0.14
N VAL A 132 12.32 1.62 0.59
CA VAL A 132 13.16 2.75 0.16
C VAL A 132 14.55 2.21 -0.13
N VAL A 133 14.99 2.33 -1.38
CA VAL A 133 16.34 1.98 -1.81
C VAL A 133 17.26 3.17 -1.56
N GLN A 134 18.46 2.88 -1.05
CA GLN A 134 19.54 3.83 -0.82
C GLN A 134 20.84 3.22 -1.34
N GLY A 135 21.79 4.05 -1.77
CA GLY A 135 23.10 3.59 -2.24
C GLY A 135 23.47 4.22 -3.57
N GLU A 136 24.08 3.42 -4.45
CA GLU A 136 24.68 3.86 -5.71
C GLU A 136 23.67 4.08 -6.85
N TRP A 137 22.37 4.05 -6.56
CA TRP A 137 21.35 4.31 -7.57
C TRP A 137 21.28 5.80 -7.91
N GLU A 138 21.26 6.10 -9.20
CA GLU A 138 20.98 7.43 -9.71
C GLU A 138 19.49 7.76 -9.53
N ALA A 139 19.14 9.04 -9.58
CA ALA A 139 17.74 9.45 -9.49
C ALA A 139 16.92 8.81 -10.62
N PHE A 140 15.76 8.25 -10.26
CA PHE A 140 14.79 7.54 -11.11
C PHE A 140 15.25 6.19 -11.66
N GLU A 141 16.35 5.63 -11.16
CA GLU A 141 16.83 4.30 -11.58
C GLU A 141 15.86 3.16 -11.23
N GLU A 142 14.98 3.35 -10.24
CA GLU A 142 13.88 2.45 -9.92
C GLU A 142 12.92 2.22 -11.08
N ASP A 143 12.77 3.19 -11.99
CA ASP A 143 11.89 3.09 -13.17
C ASP A 143 12.49 2.20 -14.26
N HIS A 144 13.81 1.97 -14.20
CA HIS A 144 14.58 1.20 -15.17
C HIS A 144 15.07 -0.14 -14.62
N THR A 145 14.88 -0.38 -13.32
CA THR A 145 15.30 -1.61 -12.67
C THR A 145 14.22 -2.68 -12.80
N ALA A 146 14.48 -3.70 -13.60
CA ALA A 146 13.52 -4.80 -13.81
C ALA A 146 13.42 -5.77 -12.61
N MET A 147 14.49 -5.90 -11.82
CA MET A 147 14.54 -6.84 -10.70
C MET A 147 15.45 -6.33 -9.59
N ILE A 148 14.97 -6.44 -8.35
CA ILE A 148 15.75 -6.23 -7.12
C ILE A 148 15.70 -7.54 -6.34
N THR A 149 16.87 -8.02 -5.92
CA THR A 149 16.98 -9.16 -5.00
C THR A 149 17.56 -8.68 -3.67
N THR A 150 16.99 -9.15 -2.56
CA THR A 150 17.44 -8.79 -1.21
C THR A 150 17.35 -10.03 -0.32
N GLY A 151 18.33 -10.23 0.55
CA GLY A 151 18.36 -11.41 1.41
C GLY A 151 18.62 -12.72 0.64
N ALA A 152 18.38 -13.83 1.31
CA ALA A 152 18.49 -15.20 0.79
C ALA A 152 17.16 -15.94 0.98
#